data_AF-A0A9W8VNQ3-F1
#
_entry.id   AF-A0A9W8VNQ3-F1
#
_cell.length_a   1.000
_cell.length_b   1.000
_cell.length_c   1.000
_cell.angle_alpha   90.00
_cell.angle_beta   90.00
_cell.angle_gamma   90.00
#
_symmetry.space_group_name_H-M   'P 1'
#
loop_
_entity.id
_entity.type
_entity.pdbx_description
1 polymer ?
#
loop_
_entity_poly.entity_id
_entity_poly.type
_entity_poly.pdbx_seq_one_letter_code
_entity_poly.pdbx_strand_id
1 'polypeptide(L)'
;MSQRPKTDKEVQSGRSPEEWEYYNWYNKNYMKIMKARSALSEKGTYDKLMSDAWPDPKDRDGFVDWLLERARIGSERLDYQIQPRELLDTIAKINFLSNTQAGKFHWTMEMCNVPFIILGQATFDSVSTCYGLQIGTEYLWPNLSSDEPDVTKNNILAINLAVEVPVNNATSTSKPNPVSSLLHIEENKKFLGEPVRDHHIFSPEHFVFVQLGALCVFTGDWTEALKEGGLNPINKGPWEHNNFGVALRIDARGNPGAVYVIYNFYECDPDLRADPDENDSDQYPGRERRANSLDTRLVAPGCKERFAVAKIANSLYELGDIEKRFEFEVVASGERQIVRAKIWESESFGEVITPVVVKHGIC
;
A
#
# COMPACT_ATOMS: atom_id res chain seq x y z
N MET A 1 -6.66 -3.92 28.59
CA MET A 1 -5.81 -3.49 27.47
C MET A 1 -4.74 -4.55 27.28
N SER A 2 -4.68 -5.20 26.11
CA SER A 2 -3.62 -6.16 25.82
C SER A 2 -2.29 -5.42 25.76
N GLN A 3 -1.24 -5.97 26.37
CA GLN A 3 0.11 -5.39 26.31
C GLN A 3 0.62 -5.48 24.87
N ARG A 4 1.25 -4.41 24.36
CA ARG A 4 1.88 -4.41 23.04
C ARG A 4 2.86 -5.59 22.90
N PRO A 5 2.82 -6.35 21.79
CA PRO A 5 3.79 -7.41 21.52
C PRO A 5 5.22 -6.90 21.41
N LYS A 6 6.19 -7.73 21.77
CA LYS A 6 7.62 -7.39 21.65
C LYS A 6 8.02 -7.16 20.19
N THR A 7 8.77 -6.10 19.91
CA THR A 7 9.42 -5.87 18.61
C THR A 7 10.57 -6.83 18.35
N ASP A 8 11.01 -6.93 17.09
CA ASP A 8 12.18 -7.73 16.73
C ASP A 8 13.42 -7.32 17.54
N LYS A 9 13.61 -6.02 17.76
CA LYS A 9 14.75 -5.49 18.53
C LYS A 9 14.67 -5.88 20.02
N GLU A 10 13.48 -5.83 20.61
CA GLU A 10 13.26 -6.25 22.00
C GLU A 10 13.46 -7.77 22.15
N VAL A 11 12.98 -8.56 21.18
CA VAL A 11 13.20 -10.01 21.20
C VAL A 11 14.69 -10.33 21.01
N GLN A 12 15.37 -9.68 20.06
CA GLN A 12 16.80 -9.90 19.82
C GLN A 12 17.66 -9.52 21.01
N SER A 13 17.38 -8.38 21.66
CA SER A 13 18.14 -7.92 22.84
C SER A 13 17.97 -8.84 24.05
N GLY A 14 16.85 -9.57 24.13
CA GLY A 14 16.55 -10.48 25.24
C GLY A 14 17.07 -11.90 25.07
N ARG A 15 17.73 -12.22 23.95
CA ARG A 15 18.13 -13.61 23.64
C ARG A 15 19.33 -14.08 24.45
N SER A 16 19.26 -15.32 24.91
CA SER A 16 20.43 -16.04 25.44
C SER A 16 21.41 -16.43 24.31
N PRO A 17 22.67 -16.76 24.63
CA PRO A 17 23.61 -17.31 23.63
C PRO A 17 23.06 -18.55 22.90
N GLU A 18 22.39 -19.45 23.61
CA GLU A 18 21.80 -20.67 23.04
C GLU A 18 20.66 -20.33 22.05
N GLU A 19 19.80 -19.36 22.38
CA GLU A 19 18.74 -18.90 21.47
C GLU A 19 19.30 -18.22 20.21
N TRP A 20 20.48 -17.62 20.29
CA TRP A 20 21.18 -17.12 19.11
C TRP A 20 21.68 -18.25 18.22
N GLU A 21 22.14 -19.37 18.79
CA GLU A 21 22.49 -20.57 18.02
C GLU A 21 21.27 -21.15 17.30
N TYR A 22 20.14 -21.30 18.00
CA TYR A 22 18.86 -21.71 17.41
C TYR A 22 18.45 -20.80 16.25
N TYR A 23 18.47 -19.48 16.45
CA TYR A 23 18.11 -18.50 15.42
C TYR A 23 19.01 -18.57 14.20
N ASN A 24 20.33 -18.62 14.41
CA ASN A 24 21.30 -18.64 13.32
C ASN A 24 21.18 -19.94 12.52
N TRP A 25 21.01 -21.08 13.20
CA TRP A 25 20.79 -22.36 12.55
C TRP A 25 19.48 -22.39 11.75
N TYR A 26 18.39 -21.89 12.34
CA TYR A 26 17.07 -21.82 11.68
C TYR A 26 17.14 -21.02 10.39
N ASN A 27 17.69 -19.79 10.42
CA ASN A 27 17.77 -18.94 9.24
C ASN A 27 18.66 -19.55 8.16
N LYS A 28 19.81 -20.12 8.53
CA LYS A 28 20.72 -20.79 7.60
C LYS A 28 20.07 -21.99 6.91
N ASN A 29 19.15 -22.66 7.59
CA ASN A 29 18.49 -23.87 7.09
C ASN A 29 17.01 -23.66 6.70
N TYR A 30 16.53 -22.42 6.64
CA TYR A 30 15.10 -22.11 6.47
C TYR A 30 14.46 -22.85 5.29
N MET A 31 15.07 -22.76 4.10
CA MET A 31 14.56 -23.45 2.92
C MET A 31 14.57 -24.98 3.05
N LYS A 32 15.56 -25.54 3.74
CA LYS A 32 15.62 -27.00 4.00
C LYS A 32 14.52 -27.41 4.98
N ILE A 33 14.28 -26.60 6.01
CA ILE A 33 13.20 -26.80 6.99
C ILE A 33 11.84 -26.76 6.28
N MET A 34 11.59 -25.75 5.45
CA MET A 34 10.34 -25.62 4.70
C MET A 34 10.12 -26.81 3.76
N LYS A 35 11.16 -27.24 3.04
CA LYS A 35 11.08 -28.44 2.18
C LYS A 35 10.81 -29.70 3.00
N ALA A 36 11.50 -29.89 4.13
CA ALA A 36 11.35 -31.05 5.00
C ALA A 36 10.00 -31.11 5.72
N ARG A 37 9.28 -29.98 5.82
CA ARG A 37 7.91 -29.89 6.37
C ARG A 37 6.82 -29.95 5.30
N SER A 38 7.18 -29.87 4.02
CA SER A 38 6.21 -29.92 2.93
C SER A 38 5.49 -31.27 2.86
N ALA A 39 4.24 -31.27 2.39
CA ALA A 39 3.45 -32.49 2.21
C ALA A 39 4.09 -33.49 1.23
N LEU A 40 5.02 -33.04 0.40
CA LEU A 40 5.74 -33.83 -0.59
C LEU A 40 7.06 -34.42 -0.04
N SER A 41 7.40 -34.15 1.22
CA SER A 41 8.63 -34.66 1.83
C SER A 41 8.50 -36.11 2.29
N GLU A 42 9.61 -36.86 2.24
CA GLU A 42 9.66 -38.19 2.83
C GLU A 42 9.43 -38.10 4.34
N LYS A 43 8.62 -39.03 4.86
CA LYS A 43 8.31 -39.08 6.30
C LYS A 43 9.59 -39.16 7.14
N GLY A 44 9.68 -38.33 8.18
CA GLY A 44 10.85 -38.27 9.07
C GLY A 44 12.03 -37.44 8.55
N THR A 45 11.91 -36.80 7.37
CA THR A 45 12.97 -35.90 6.86
C THR A 45 13.24 -34.74 7.82
N TYR A 46 12.19 -34.15 8.40
CA TYR A 46 12.32 -33.09 9.39
C TYR A 46 12.98 -33.61 10.68
N ASP A 47 12.56 -34.77 11.18
CA ASP A 47 13.11 -35.36 12.41
C ASP A 47 14.60 -35.70 12.27
N LYS A 48 15.01 -36.19 11.09
CA LYS A 48 16.42 -36.43 10.77
C LYS A 48 17.21 -35.12 10.74
N LEU A 49 16.69 -34.09 10.07
CA LEU A 49 17.33 -32.77 10.01
C LEU A 49 17.53 -32.19 11.42
N MET A 50 16.55 -32.35 12.30
CA MET A 50 16.62 -31.92 13.69
C MET A 50 17.61 -32.75 14.51
N SER A 51 17.63 -34.07 14.34
CA SER A 51 18.53 -34.97 15.07
C SER A 51 19.99 -34.81 14.67
N ASP A 52 20.26 -34.50 13.39
CA ASP A 52 21.60 -34.22 12.88
C ASP A 52 22.15 -32.89 13.45
N ALA A 53 21.29 -31.89 13.61
CA ALA A 53 21.67 -30.58 14.14
C ALA A 53 21.80 -30.57 15.67
N TRP A 54 20.92 -31.29 16.35
CA TRP A 54 20.82 -31.34 17.81
C TRP A 54 20.70 -32.82 18.22
N PRO A 55 21.82 -33.54 18.38
CA PRO A 55 21.80 -34.97 18.71
C PRO A 55 21.27 -35.25 20.12
N ASP A 56 21.54 -34.36 21.08
CA ASP A 56 21.00 -34.44 22.43
C ASP A 56 19.49 -34.09 22.40
N PRO A 57 18.61 -34.97 22.93
CA PRO A 57 17.19 -34.66 23.08
C PRO A 57 16.89 -33.33 23.79
N LYS A 58 17.68 -32.93 24.78
CA LYS A 58 17.42 -31.69 25.55
C LYS A 58 17.59 -30.44 24.70
N ASP A 59 18.59 -30.42 23.82
CA ASP A 59 18.80 -29.27 22.94
C ASP A 59 17.74 -29.22 21.83
N ARG A 60 17.23 -30.39 21.39
CA ARG A 60 16.07 -30.45 20.50
C ARG A 60 14.83 -29.86 21.15
N ASP A 61 14.54 -30.25 22.39
CA ASP A 61 13.40 -29.73 23.14
C ASP A 61 13.56 -28.21 23.33
N GLY A 62 14.76 -27.74 23.68
CA GLY A 62 15.06 -26.30 23.78
C GLY A 62 14.85 -25.53 22.47
N PHE A 63 15.25 -26.10 21.33
CA PHE A 63 14.96 -25.50 20.02
C PHE A 63 13.46 -25.45 19.72
N VAL A 64 12.72 -26.51 20.04
CA VAL A 64 11.26 -26.57 19.84
C VAL A 64 10.57 -25.52 20.71
N ASP A 65 10.94 -25.41 21.98
CA ASP A 65 10.41 -24.39 22.90
C ASP A 65 10.69 -22.98 22.37
N TRP A 66 11.91 -22.72 21.90
CA TRP A 66 12.26 -21.47 21.24
C TRP A 66 11.38 -21.19 20.01
N LEU A 67 11.15 -22.19 19.16
CA LEU A 67 10.31 -22.04 17.97
C LEU A 67 8.84 -21.76 18.34
N LEU A 68 8.32 -22.43 19.38
CA LEU A 68 6.96 -22.20 19.89
C LEU A 68 6.82 -20.78 20.47
N GLU A 69 7.80 -20.29 21.22
CA GLU A 69 7.80 -18.91 21.71
C GLU A 69 7.81 -17.90 20.55
N ARG A 70 8.58 -18.17 19.48
CA ARG A 70 8.56 -17.34 18.27
C ARG A 70 7.20 -17.34 17.57
N ALA A 71 6.56 -18.51 17.47
CA ALA A 71 5.21 -18.62 16.91
C ALA A 71 4.20 -17.86 17.79
N ARG A 72 4.31 -17.96 19.11
CA ARG A 72 3.47 -17.24 20.09
C ARG A 72 3.59 -15.72 19.91
N ILE A 73 4.81 -15.18 19.85
CA ILE A 73 5.04 -13.75 19.59
C ILE A 73 4.47 -13.34 18.22
N GLY A 74 4.59 -14.21 17.21
CA GLY A 74 3.97 -14.00 15.90
C GLY A 74 2.44 -13.87 16.00
N SER A 75 1.79 -14.80 16.69
CA SER A 75 0.34 -14.78 16.94
C SER A 75 -0.08 -13.52 17.69
N GLU A 76 0.63 -13.15 18.76
CA GLU A 76 0.35 -11.92 19.52
C GLU A 76 0.39 -10.68 18.63
N ARG A 77 1.29 -10.62 17.64
CA ARG A 77 1.38 -9.49 16.69
C ARG A 77 0.20 -9.46 15.72
N LEU A 78 -0.32 -10.62 15.32
CA LEU A 78 -1.51 -10.71 14.46
C LEU A 78 -2.76 -10.27 15.22
N ASP A 79 -2.88 -10.71 16.48
CA ASP A 79 -4.03 -10.40 17.34
C ASP A 79 -4.02 -8.95 17.87
N TYR A 80 -2.83 -8.34 17.95
CA TYR A 80 -2.68 -6.99 18.48
C TYR A 80 -3.27 -5.93 17.56
N GLN A 81 -4.29 -5.24 18.06
CA GLN A 81 -4.83 -4.05 17.42
C GLN A 81 -3.83 -2.89 17.50
N ILE A 82 -3.17 -2.62 16.37
CA ILE A 82 -2.19 -1.55 16.26
C ILE A 82 -2.88 -0.21 16.50
N GLN A 83 -2.27 0.67 17.30
CA GLN A 83 -2.83 2.00 17.52
C GLN A 83 -2.61 2.89 16.28
N PRO A 84 -3.57 3.75 15.91
CA PRO A 84 -3.46 4.59 14.71
C PRO A 84 -2.14 5.36 14.62
N ARG A 85 -1.74 5.99 15.73
CA ARG A 85 -0.50 6.77 15.78
C ARG A 85 0.76 5.89 15.66
N GLU A 86 0.75 4.70 16.27
CA GLU A 86 1.86 3.74 16.16
C GLU A 86 2.04 3.30 14.70
N LEU A 87 0.94 3.06 13.98
CA LEU A 87 0.99 2.69 12.57
C LEU A 87 1.58 3.82 11.71
N LEU A 88 1.05 5.05 11.83
CA LEU A 88 1.56 6.19 11.06
C LEU A 88 3.03 6.50 11.36
N ASP A 89 3.43 6.47 12.63
CA ASP A 89 4.82 6.70 13.04
C ASP A 89 5.77 5.60 12.55
N THR A 90 5.27 4.37 12.40
CA THR A 90 6.02 3.25 11.82
C THR A 90 6.20 3.47 10.33
N ILE A 91 5.13 3.76 9.58
CA ILE A 91 5.17 3.99 8.13
C ILE A 91 6.10 5.17 7.79
N ALA A 92 6.04 6.26 8.57
CA ALA A 92 6.87 7.45 8.37
C ALA A 92 8.39 7.19 8.50
N LYS A 93 8.80 6.04 9.03
CA LYS A 93 10.22 5.65 9.22
C LYS A 93 10.67 4.57 8.23
N ILE A 94 9.79 4.08 7.37
CA ILE A 94 10.10 3.00 6.43
C ILE A 94 10.88 3.57 5.27
N ASN A 95 12.07 3.03 5.02
CA ASN A 95 12.75 3.25 3.77
C ASN A 95 12.29 2.20 2.74
N PHE A 96 11.62 2.66 1.68
CA PHE A 96 11.00 1.81 0.67
C PHE A 96 11.96 1.23 -0.37
N LEU A 97 13.25 1.63 -0.37
CA LEU A 97 14.29 0.90 -1.11
C LEU A 97 14.75 -0.35 -0.35
N SER A 98 14.64 -0.35 0.98
CA SER A 98 14.97 -1.54 1.77
C SER A 98 13.90 -2.61 1.60
N ASN A 99 14.19 -3.65 0.82
CA ASN A 99 13.30 -4.82 0.64
C ASN A 99 12.81 -5.40 1.97
N THR A 100 13.65 -5.41 3.02
CA THR A 100 13.23 -5.85 4.35
C THR A 100 12.20 -4.92 4.98
N GLN A 101 12.35 -3.60 4.88
CA GLN A 101 11.40 -2.64 5.46
C GLN A 101 10.12 -2.52 4.63
N ALA A 102 10.23 -2.48 3.30
CA ALA A 102 9.09 -2.52 2.39
C ALA A 102 8.28 -3.83 2.52
N GLY A 103 8.97 -4.96 2.70
CA GLY A 103 8.33 -6.24 3.01
C GLY A 103 7.59 -6.22 4.35
N LYS A 104 8.17 -5.61 5.39
CA LYS A 104 7.51 -5.41 6.68
C LYS A 104 6.29 -4.49 6.57
N PHE A 105 6.38 -3.40 5.81
CA PHE A 105 5.23 -2.54 5.51
C PHE A 105 4.07 -3.35 4.95
N HIS A 106 4.32 -4.05 3.85
CA HIS A 106 3.28 -4.81 3.16
C HIS A 106 2.69 -5.91 4.07
N TRP A 107 3.53 -6.66 4.79
CA TRP A 107 3.04 -7.65 5.74
C TRP A 107 2.19 -7.04 6.86
N THR A 108 2.59 -5.89 7.41
CA THR A 108 1.80 -5.20 8.44
C THR A 108 0.44 -4.75 7.91
N MET A 109 0.39 -4.22 6.69
CA MET A 109 -0.85 -3.68 6.12
C MET A 109 -1.84 -4.79 5.72
N GLU A 110 -1.36 -5.97 5.35
CA GLU A 110 -2.20 -7.09 4.86
C GLU A 110 -2.51 -8.15 5.94
N MET A 111 -1.59 -8.39 6.87
CA MET A 111 -1.70 -9.54 7.80
C MET A 111 -1.99 -9.13 9.24
N CYS A 112 -1.70 -7.88 9.64
CA CYS A 112 -1.95 -7.45 11.02
C CYS A 112 -3.35 -6.85 11.20
N ASN A 113 -3.79 -6.80 12.45
CA ASN A 113 -4.98 -6.08 12.87
C ASN A 113 -4.73 -4.55 12.84
N VAL A 114 -4.82 -3.97 11.64
CA VAL A 114 -4.66 -2.53 11.38
C VAL A 114 -5.94 -1.75 11.66
N PRO A 115 -5.85 -0.54 12.25
CA PRO A 115 -7.02 0.25 12.59
C PRO A 115 -7.55 1.04 11.40
N PHE A 116 -8.83 1.41 11.45
CA PHE A 116 -9.32 2.59 10.75
C PHE A 116 -8.69 3.85 11.38
N ILE A 117 -8.17 4.76 10.56
CA ILE A 117 -7.46 5.95 11.05
C ILE A 117 -8.26 7.21 10.75
N ILE A 118 -8.62 7.98 11.76
CA ILE A 118 -9.10 9.35 11.55
C ILE A 118 -7.90 10.21 11.13
N LEU A 119 -7.96 10.80 9.93
CA LEU A 119 -6.88 11.64 9.41
C LEU A 119 -6.95 13.05 10.00
N GLY A 120 -8.15 13.60 10.11
CA GLY A 120 -8.43 14.94 10.58
C GLY A 120 -9.70 15.51 9.96
N GLN A 121 -9.79 16.84 9.95
CA GLN A 121 -10.89 17.60 9.37
C GLN A 121 -10.38 18.57 8.30
N ALA A 122 -11.19 18.81 7.28
CA ALA A 122 -10.89 19.79 6.25
C ALA A 122 -12.18 20.46 5.75
N THR A 123 -12.03 21.69 5.27
CA THR A 123 -13.07 22.41 4.55
C THR A 123 -12.71 22.47 3.07
N PHE A 124 -13.60 22.02 2.21
CA PHE A 124 -13.45 22.10 0.76
C PHE A 124 -14.77 22.51 0.13
N ASP A 125 -14.75 23.48 -0.79
CA ASP A 125 -15.95 24.04 -1.40
C ASP A 125 -17.06 24.38 -0.38
N SER A 126 -16.66 25.09 0.69
CA SER A 126 -17.52 25.47 1.83
C SER A 126 -18.11 24.31 2.65
N VAL A 127 -17.81 23.04 2.31
CA VAL A 127 -18.22 21.86 3.08
C VAL A 127 -17.13 21.50 4.07
N SER A 128 -17.46 21.49 5.35
CA SER A 128 -16.54 21.09 6.43
C SER A 128 -16.93 19.74 7.00
N THR A 129 -16.02 18.77 6.94
CA THR A 129 -16.25 17.41 7.47
C THR A 129 -14.95 16.75 7.93
N CYS A 130 -15.08 15.56 8.52
CA CYS A 130 -13.98 14.69 8.90
C CYS A 130 -13.64 13.69 7.80
N TYR A 131 -12.35 13.36 7.75
CA TYR A 131 -11.79 12.40 6.82
C TYR A 131 -11.07 11.29 7.58
N GLY A 132 -11.21 10.08 7.06
CA GLY A 132 -10.59 8.88 7.59
C GLY A 132 -9.86 8.11 6.50
N LEU A 133 -9.07 7.14 6.94
CA LEU A 133 -8.29 6.24 6.11
C LEU A 133 -8.67 4.82 6.48
N GLN A 134 -9.27 4.13 5.52
CA GLN A 134 -9.35 2.68 5.54
C GLN A 134 -8.08 2.11 4.92
N ILE A 135 -7.30 1.43 5.75
CA ILE A 135 -6.02 0.85 5.36
C ILE A 135 -6.19 -0.21 4.26
N GLY A 136 -5.29 -0.20 3.28
CA GLY A 136 -5.19 -1.20 2.23
C GLY A 136 -4.02 -0.88 1.29
N THR A 137 -3.38 -1.91 0.70
CA THR A 137 -2.19 -1.67 -0.13
C THR A 137 -2.46 -1.55 -1.63
N GLU A 138 -3.69 -1.86 -2.09
CA GLU A 138 -4.04 -1.89 -3.51
C GLU A 138 -5.39 -1.19 -3.76
N TYR A 139 -5.34 0.09 -4.14
CA TYR A 139 -6.53 0.89 -4.42
C TYR A 139 -6.47 1.58 -5.80
N LEU A 140 -5.29 2.07 -6.16
CA LEU A 140 -4.95 2.72 -7.41
C LEU A 140 -4.25 1.74 -8.34
N TRP A 141 -4.48 1.93 -9.63
CA TRP A 141 -3.97 1.04 -10.69
C TRP A 141 -3.21 1.84 -11.74
N PRO A 142 -2.13 1.30 -12.32
CA PRO A 142 -1.41 1.97 -13.38
C PRO A 142 -2.24 1.96 -14.67
N ASN A 143 -2.13 3.03 -15.45
CA ASN A 143 -2.80 3.17 -16.72
C ASN A 143 -2.25 2.25 -17.82
N LEU A 144 -1.02 1.79 -17.64
CA LEU A 144 -0.30 0.94 -18.58
C LEU A 144 0.30 -0.24 -17.82
N SER A 145 0.17 -1.44 -18.37
CA SER A 145 0.95 -2.58 -17.93
C SER A 145 2.41 -2.41 -18.35
N SER A 146 3.32 -2.88 -17.51
CA SER A 146 4.74 -2.92 -17.82
C SER A 146 5.29 -4.28 -17.47
N ASP A 147 5.96 -4.90 -18.44
CA ASP A 147 6.67 -6.16 -18.29
C ASP A 147 8.18 -5.92 -18.05
N GLU A 148 8.56 -4.71 -17.59
CA GLU A 148 9.96 -4.42 -17.30
C GLU A 148 10.47 -5.24 -16.11
N PRO A 149 11.75 -5.67 -16.13
CA PRO A 149 12.38 -6.24 -14.94
C PRO A 149 12.45 -5.19 -13.83
N ASP A 150 12.55 -5.67 -12.58
CA ASP A 150 12.75 -4.83 -11.38
C ASP A 150 11.60 -3.83 -11.07
N VAL A 151 10.42 -4.10 -11.62
CA VAL A 151 9.19 -3.41 -11.28
C VAL A 151 8.82 -3.68 -9.82
N THR A 152 8.49 -2.62 -9.09
CA THR A 152 8.05 -2.72 -7.69
C THR A 152 6.68 -3.40 -7.60
N LYS A 153 6.30 -3.82 -6.39
CA LYS A 153 4.95 -4.35 -6.09
C LYS A 153 3.84 -3.34 -6.42
N ASN A 154 2.61 -3.82 -6.59
CA ASN A 154 1.41 -3.03 -6.97
C ASN A 154 1.11 -1.86 -6.02
N ASN A 155 1.53 -1.98 -4.77
CA ASN A 155 1.36 -0.96 -3.75
C ASN A 155 2.34 0.22 -3.86
N ILE A 156 3.38 0.13 -4.70
CA ILE A 156 4.30 1.23 -4.99
C ILE A 156 4.18 1.58 -6.48
N LEU A 157 3.69 2.79 -6.74
CA LEU A 157 3.40 3.29 -8.08
C LEU A 157 4.06 4.65 -8.27
N ALA A 158 4.00 5.18 -9.48
CA ALA A 158 4.38 6.54 -9.77
C ALA A 158 3.27 7.27 -10.52
N ILE A 159 3.18 8.58 -10.31
CA ILE A 159 2.24 9.45 -11.01
C ILE A 159 3.02 10.51 -11.78
N ASN A 160 2.61 10.75 -13.02
CA ASN A 160 3.09 11.81 -13.88
C ASN A 160 2.00 12.88 -14.01
N LEU A 161 2.24 14.01 -13.35
CA LEU A 161 1.31 15.14 -13.29
C LEU A 161 1.27 15.93 -14.59
N ALA A 162 2.29 15.83 -15.45
CA ALA A 162 2.35 16.52 -16.74
C ALA A 162 1.59 15.79 -17.86
N VAL A 163 1.25 14.51 -17.68
CA VAL A 163 0.52 13.71 -18.67
C VAL A 163 -0.92 13.52 -18.24
N GLU A 164 -1.82 14.18 -18.96
CA GLU A 164 -3.26 13.93 -18.88
C GLU A 164 -3.64 12.65 -19.62
N VAL A 165 -4.47 11.83 -19.00
CA VAL A 165 -5.06 10.67 -19.67
C VAL A 165 -6.30 11.14 -20.43
N PRO A 166 -6.36 10.99 -21.77
CA PRO A 166 -7.52 11.42 -22.53
C PRO A 166 -8.78 10.69 -22.05
N VAL A 167 -9.82 11.47 -21.78
CA VAL A 167 -11.18 10.93 -21.62
C VAL A 167 -11.65 10.51 -23.00
N ASN A 168 -11.47 9.23 -23.35
CA ASN A 168 -12.06 8.71 -24.59
C ASN A 168 -13.59 8.85 -24.47
N ASN A 169 -14.19 9.81 -25.18
CA ASN A 169 -15.64 9.87 -25.37
C ASN A 169 -15.99 8.91 -26.51
N ALA A 170 -15.93 7.59 -26.25
CA ALA A 170 -16.43 6.64 -27.24
C ALA A 170 -17.95 6.57 -27.15
N THR A 171 -18.63 7.46 -27.87
CA THR A 171 -19.96 7.19 -28.45
C THR A 171 -19.79 6.10 -29.49
N SER A 172 -19.80 4.83 -29.08
CA SER A 172 -20.00 3.72 -30.03
C SER A 172 -20.99 2.74 -29.42
N THR A 173 -22.17 2.70 -30.01
CA THR A 173 -23.36 1.93 -29.64
C THR A 173 -23.24 0.43 -29.93
N SER A 174 -22.03 -0.12 -29.97
CA SER A 174 -21.80 -1.57 -30.12
C SER A 174 -21.55 -2.18 -28.75
N LYS A 175 -22.42 -3.11 -28.33
CA LYS A 175 -22.24 -3.98 -27.16
C LYS A 175 -20.79 -4.46 -27.07
N PRO A 176 -20.09 -4.28 -25.94
CA PRO A 176 -18.71 -4.72 -25.84
C PRO A 176 -18.67 -6.25 -25.75
N ASN A 177 -17.96 -6.88 -26.69
CA ASN A 177 -17.54 -8.27 -26.57
C ASN A 177 -16.47 -8.36 -25.48
N PRO A 178 -16.49 -9.40 -24.61
CA PRO A 178 -15.57 -9.56 -23.47
C PRO A 178 -14.13 -9.94 -23.86
N VAL A 179 -13.72 -9.69 -25.10
CA VAL A 179 -12.38 -10.04 -25.63
C VAL A 179 -11.61 -8.79 -26.09
N SER A 180 -12.17 -7.59 -25.89
CA SER A 180 -11.59 -6.35 -26.41
C SER A 180 -10.55 -5.67 -25.49
N SER A 181 -10.12 -6.33 -24.39
CA SER A 181 -9.02 -5.83 -23.55
C SER A 181 -7.64 -6.11 -24.17
N LEU A 182 -7.49 -7.21 -24.94
CA LEU A 182 -6.22 -7.58 -25.57
C LEU A 182 -5.91 -6.79 -26.85
N LEU A 183 -6.92 -6.34 -27.60
CA LEU A 183 -6.69 -5.58 -28.84
C LEU A 183 -6.37 -4.09 -28.59
N HIS A 184 -6.66 -3.55 -27.40
CA HIS A 184 -6.15 -2.24 -26.98
C HIS A 184 -4.72 -2.28 -26.45
N ILE A 185 -4.17 -3.48 -26.19
CA ILE A 185 -2.77 -3.65 -25.75
C ILE A 185 -1.81 -3.58 -26.94
N GLU A 186 -2.22 -4.00 -28.15
CA GLU A 186 -1.34 -3.95 -29.33
C GLU A 186 -1.17 -2.54 -29.92
N GLU A 187 -2.19 -1.69 -29.89
CA GLU A 187 -2.03 -0.28 -30.31
C GLU A 187 -1.20 0.55 -29.31
N ASN A 188 -1.10 0.11 -28.05
CA ASN A 188 -0.28 0.74 -27.02
C ASN A 188 1.21 0.34 -27.05
N LYS A 189 1.62 -0.64 -27.86
CA LYS A 189 3.07 -0.94 -28.07
C LYS A 189 3.82 0.17 -28.79
N LYS A 190 3.13 1.13 -29.41
CA LYS A 190 3.72 2.38 -29.95
C LYS A 190 3.96 3.48 -28.90
N PHE A 191 3.69 3.21 -27.61
CA PHE A 191 3.73 4.20 -26.53
C PHE A 191 4.89 4.00 -25.53
N LEU A 192 5.95 3.28 -25.93
CA LEU A 192 7.20 3.23 -25.17
C LEU A 192 7.87 4.62 -25.19
N GLY A 193 7.69 5.38 -24.12
CA GLY A 193 8.47 6.59 -23.84
C GLY A 193 9.94 6.26 -23.56
N GLU A 194 10.80 7.26 -23.55
CA GLU A 194 12.21 7.04 -23.22
C GLU A 194 12.39 6.61 -21.76
N PRO A 195 13.35 5.71 -21.46
CA PRO A 195 13.71 5.37 -20.09
C PRO A 195 14.13 6.62 -19.32
N VAL A 196 13.72 6.70 -18.04
CA VAL A 196 14.06 7.80 -17.13
C VAL A 196 15.58 7.89 -16.98
N ARG A 197 16.18 8.97 -17.47
CA ARG A 197 17.62 9.29 -17.27
C ARG A 197 17.83 10.00 -15.93
N ASP A 198 19.06 10.02 -15.42
CA ASP A 198 19.44 10.64 -14.12
C ASP A 198 18.88 12.06 -13.90
N HIS A 199 18.73 12.87 -14.96
CA HIS A 199 18.17 14.23 -14.87
C HIS A 199 16.67 14.29 -14.55
N HIS A 200 15.94 13.20 -14.77
CA HIS A 200 14.50 13.12 -14.50
C HIS A 200 14.19 12.65 -13.07
N ILE A 201 15.16 12.09 -12.34
CA ILE A 201 14.97 11.54 -10.98
C ILE A 201 14.31 12.54 -10.01
N PHE A 202 14.56 13.83 -10.20
CA PHE A 202 14.08 14.91 -9.32
C PHE A 202 13.09 15.88 -10.00
N SER A 203 12.41 15.46 -11.07
CA SER A 203 11.43 16.34 -11.71
C SER A 203 10.24 16.61 -10.78
N PRO A 204 9.76 17.86 -10.64
CA PRO A 204 8.54 18.15 -9.90
C PRO A 204 7.27 17.64 -10.61
N GLU A 205 7.39 17.23 -11.88
CA GLU A 205 6.26 16.79 -12.71
C GLU A 205 5.86 15.34 -12.45
N HIS A 206 6.64 14.58 -11.69
CA HIS A 206 6.27 13.23 -11.30
C HIS A 206 6.78 12.89 -9.90
N PHE A 207 6.15 11.90 -9.28
CA PHE A 207 6.66 11.33 -8.04
C PHE A 207 6.26 9.87 -7.90
N VAL A 208 7.08 9.12 -7.17
CA VAL A 208 6.77 7.77 -6.71
C VAL A 208 5.98 7.88 -5.41
N PHE A 209 5.02 6.99 -5.21
CA PHE A 209 4.22 6.91 -4.00
C PHE A 209 3.93 5.47 -3.59
N VAL A 210 3.76 5.28 -2.29
CA VAL A 210 3.18 4.06 -1.73
C VAL A 210 1.71 4.31 -1.38
N GLN A 211 0.87 3.32 -1.66
CA GLN A 211 -0.55 3.36 -1.32
C GLN A 211 -0.76 3.02 0.16
N LEU A 212 -1.55 3.84 0.85
CA LEU A 212 -1.89 3.62 2.27
C LEU A 212 -3.32 3.08 2.44
N GLY A 213 -4.19 3.30 1.47
CA GLY A 213 -5.56 2.79 1.47
C GLY A 213 -6.55 3.76 0.85
N ALA A 214 -7.83 3.62 1.21
CA ALA A 214 -8.92 4.44 0.71
C ALA A 214 -9.21 5.60 1.66
N LEU A 215 -9.43 6.78 1.09
CA LEU A 215 -9.99 7.93 1.79
C LEU A 215 -11.48 7.69 2.03
N CYS A 216 -11.91 7.94 3.26
CA CYS A 216 -13.29 7.89 3.68
C CYS A 216 -13.72 9.27 4.19
N VAL A 217 -15.00 9.59 4.00
CA VAL A 217 -15.62 10.83 4.46
C VAL A 217 -16.71 10.53 5.47
N PHE A 218 -16.79 11.34 6.53
CA PHE A 218 -17.87 11.23 7.49
C PHE A 218 -19.12 11.92 6.94
N THR A 219 -20.24 11.21 6.85
CA THR A 219 -21.48 11.73 6.24
C THR A 219 -22.53 12.21 7.24
N GLY A 220 -22.32 11.97 8.54
CA GLY A 220 -23.16 12.50 9.61
C GLY A 220 -22.69 13.85 10.17
N ASP A 221 -23.34 14.33 11.23
CA ASP A 221 -22.84 15.47 12.01
C ASP A 221 -21.71 15.00 12.95
N TRP A 222 -20.48 15.13 12.46
CA TRP A 222 -19.30 14.74 13.24
C TRP A 222 -19.09 15.62 14.48
N THR A 223 -19.59 16.86 14.47
CA THR A 223 -19.43 17.80 15.60
C THR A 223 -20.35 17.41 16.75
N GLU A 224 -21.58 17.00 16.44
CA GLU A 224 -22.52 16.42 17.41
C GLU A 224 -21.98 15.10 17.95
N ALA A 225 -21.54 14.19 17.08
CA ALA A 225 -20.96 12.90 17.48
C ALA A 225 -19.76 13.06 18.44
N LEU A 226 -18.90 14.06 18.20
CA LEU A 226 -17.78 14.37 19.09
C LEU A 226 -18.24 14.83 20.48
N LYS A 227 -19.28 15.67 20.53
CA LYS A 227 -19.82 16.25 21.77
C LYS A 227 -20.54 15.20 22.63
N GLU A 228 -21.27 14.29 22.01
CA GLU A 228 -22.14 13.34 22.73
C GLU A 228 -21.38 12.14 23.31
N GLY A 229 -20.28 11.70 22.69
CA GLY A 229 -19.56 10.50 23.15
C GLY A 229 -18.08 10.42 22.80
N GLY A 230 -17.45 11.54 22.39
CA GLY A 230 -16.03 11.59 22.07
C GLY A 230 -15.68 10.83 20.79
N LEU A 231 -14.52 10.15 20.77
CA LEU A 231 -14.02 9.44 19.58
C LEU A 231 -14.77 8.14 19.28
N ASN A 232 -15.46 7.54 20.25
CA ASN A 232 -16.11 6.24 20.08
C ASN A 232 -17.28 6.26 19.07
N PRO A 233 -18.23 7.22 19.14
CA PRO A 233 -19.27 7.39 18.13
C PRO A 233 -18.70 7.70 16.75
N ILE A 234 -17.61 8.46 16.68
CA ILE A 234 -16.98 8.84 15.40
C ILE A 234 -16.34 7.63 14.74
N ASN A 235 -15.59 6.82 15.50
CA ASN A 235 -14.98 5.58 15.00
C ASN A 235 -16.01 4.56 14.50
N LYS A 236 -17.26 4.63 15.00
CA LYS A 236 -18.38 3.76 14.60
C LYS A 236 -19.42 4.47 13.73
N GLY A 237 -19.13 5.70 13.33
CA GLY A 237 -20.08 6.56 12.64
C GLY A 237 -20.24 6.20 11.17
N PRO A 238 -21.10 6.95 10.45
CA PRO A 238 -21.33 6.73 9.03
C PRO A 238 -20.15 7.24 8.21
N TRP A 239 -19.24 6.32 7.86
CA TRP A 239 -18.12 6.56 6.96
C TRP A 239 -18.43 6.01 5.57
N GLU A 240 -18.18 6.82 4.55
CA GLU A 240 -18.35 6.42 3.15
C GLU A 240 -17.06 6.56 2.35
N HIS A 241 -16.83 5.65 1.41
CA HIS A 241 -15.75 5.78 0.44
C HIS A 241 -16.07 6.87 -0.58
N ASN A 242 -15.08 7.69 -0.91
CA ASN A 242 -15.21 8.75 -1.91
C ASN A 242 -14.36 8.50 -3.17
N ASN A 243 -13.93 7.24 -3.39
CA ASN A 243 -13.11 6.82 -4.53
C ASN A 243 -11.71 7.45 -4.61
N PHE A 244 -11.22 8.11 -3.55
CA PHE A 244 -9.83 8.57 -3.50
C PHE A 244 -8.94 7.57 -2.76
N GLY A 245 -7.80 7.25 -3.34
CA GLY A 245 -6.71 6.55 -2.65
C GLY A 245 -5.82 7.55 -1.91
N VAL A 246 -5.37 7.20 -0.71
CA VAL A 246 -4.37 7.95 0.05
C VAL A 246 -2.99 7.44 -0.33
N ALA A 247 -2.16 8.35 -0.84
CA ALA A 247 -0.84 8.06 -1.38
C ALA A 247 0.24 8.83 -0.61
N LEU A 248 1.25 8.12 -0.12
CA LEU A 248 2.42 8.71 0.51
C LEU A 248 3.54 8.81 -0.51
N ARG A 249 3.92 10.05 -0.86
CA ARG A 249 5.07 10.29 -1.73
C ARG A 249 6.32 9.73 -1.07
N ILE A 250 7.14 9.05 -1.87
CA ILE A 250 8.48 8.63 -1.49
C ILE A 250 9.50 9.30 -2.40
N ASP A 251 10.63 9.72 -1.84
CA ASP A 251 11.72 10.27 -2.62
C ASP A 251 12.46 9.15 -3.38
N ALA A 252 13.38 9.53 -4.27
CA ALA A 252 14.17 8.58 -5.06
C ALA A 252 15.04 7.63 -4.20
N ARG A 253 15.25 7.95 -2.92
CA ARG A 253 15.97 7.14 -1.94
C ARG A 253 15.03 6.31 -1.06
N GLY A 254 13.74 6.27 -1.41
CA GLY A 254 12.71 5.52 -0.70
C GLY A 254 12.26 6.16 0.62
N ASN A 255 12.62 7.41 0.93
CA ASN A 255 12.19 8.04 2.17
C ASN A 255 10.77 8.64 2.05
N PRO A 256 9.93 8.51 3.08
CA PRO A 256 8.59 9.10 3.10
C PRO A 256 8.59 10.63 3.05
N GLY A 257 7.58 11.21 2.41
CA GLY A 257 7.37 12.64 2.31
C GLY A 257 5.89 13.05 2.42
N ALA A 258 5.46 13.92 1.50
CA ALA A 258 4.11 14.49 1.49
C ALA A 258 3.02 13.45 1.22
N VAL A 259 1.81 13.74 1.70
CA VAL A 259 0.64 12.87 1.56
C VAL A 259 -0.32 13.50 0.56
N TYR A 260 -0.77 12.67 -0.38
CA TYR A 260 -1.67 13.02 -1.45
C TYR A 260 -2.93 12.16 -1.39
N VAL A 261 -3.99 12.68 -1.98
CA VAL A 261 -5.19 11.91 -2.33
C VAL A 261 -5.31 11.90 -3.85
N ILE A 262 -5.52 10.73 -4.42
CA ILE A 262 -5.58 10.50 -5.86
C ILE A 262 -6.88 9.79 -6.18
N TYR A 263 -7.67 10.33 -7.09
CA TYR A 263 -8.94 9.73 -7.50
C TYR A 263 -8.70 8.42 -8.26
N ASN A 264 -9.40 7.36 -7.88
CA ASN A 264 -9.37 6.09 -8.57
C ASN A 264 -10.34 6.10 -9.75
N PHE A 265 -9.80 5.99 -10.97
CA PHE A 265 -10.57 5.94 -12.21
C PHE A 265 -10.94 4.50 -12.63
N TYR A 266 -10.57 3.49 -11.85
CA TYR A 266 -10.91 2.08 -12.07
C TYR A 266 -12.03 1.65 -11.14
N GLU A 267 -12.92 0.77 -11.61
CA GLU A 267 -13.89 0.14 -10.74
C GLU A 267 -13.17 -0.88 -9.86
N CYS A 268 -13.27 -0.73 -8.54
CA CYS A 268 -13.02 -1.85 -7.64
C CYS A 268 -14.20 -2.80 -7.79
N ASP A 269 -14.00 -3.94 -8.45
CA ASP A 269 -14.99 -5.01 -8.47
C ASP A 269 -15.31 -5.39 -7.01
N PRO A 270 -16.57 -5.25 -6.55
CA PRO A 270 -16.94 -5.66 -5.21
C PRO A 270 -16.77 -7.17 -4.98
N ASP A 271 -16.75 -7.99 -6.04
CA ASP A 271 -16.57 -9.45 -5.95
C ASP A 271 -15.09 -9.86 -5.82
N LEU A 272 -14.12 -9.00 -6.20
CA LEU A 272 -12.68 -9.18 -5.90
C LEU A 272 -12.35 -8.95 -4.40
N ARG A 273 -13.34 -8.56 -3.59
CA ARG A 273 -13.21 -8.50 -2.12
C ARG A 273 -13.38 -9.86 -1.45
N ALA A 274 -13.81 -10.88 -2.19
CA ALA A 274 -13.81 -12.26 -1.75
C ALA A 274 -12.49 -12.90 -2.21
N ASP A 275 -11.67 -13.35 -1.25
CA ASP A 275 -10.41 -14.09 -1.38
C ASP A 275 -9.78 -14.07 -2.79
N PRO A 276 -8.68 -13.30 -3.02
CA PRO A 276 -7.92 -13.47 -4.24
C PRO A 276 -7.34 -14.88 -4.22
N ASP A 277 -7.92 -15.79 -5.00
CA ASP A 277 -7.22 -17.01 -5.41
C ASP A 277 -5.86 -16.57 -5.96
N GLU A 278 -4.77 -17.24 -5.58
CA GLU A 278 -3.38 -16.85 -5.91
C GLU A 278 -3.12 -16.65 -7.42
N ASN A 279 -4.05 -17.06 -8.29
CA ASN A 279 -4.02 -16.88 -9.73
C ASN A 279 -4.65 -15.57 -10.26
N ASP A 280 -5.31 -14.76 -9.42
CA ASP A 280 -5.98 -13.51 -9.86
C ASP A 280 -5.16 -12.23 -9.62
N SER A 281 -3.97 -12.35 -9.01
CA SER A 281 -3.09 -11.20 -8.72
C SER A 281 -2.55 -10.45 -9.96
N ASP A 282 -2.72 -11.02 -11.16
CA ASP A 282 -2.34 -10.43 -12.45
C ASP A 282 -3.53 -9.88 -13.25
N GLN A 283 -4.78 -10.04 -12.77
CA GLN A 283 -5.94 -9.49 -13.48
C GLN A 283 -6.12 -8.01 -13.13
N TYR A 284 -5.72 -7.14 -14.07
CA TYR A 284 -6.09 -5.73 -14.02
C TYR A 284 -7.60 -5.59 -13.89
N PRO A 285 -8.11 -4.79 -12.94
CA PRO A 285 -9.54 -4.55 -12.84
C PRO A 285 -10.05 -4.04 -14.19
N GLY A 286 -11.17 -4.59 -14.63
CA GLY A 286 -11.82 -4.18 -15.86
C GLY A 286 -12.07 -2.68 -15.84
N ARG A 287 -11.62 -1.96 -16.88
CA ARG A 287 -12.01 -0.57 -17.11
C ARG A 287 -13.44 -0.53 -17.65
N GLU A 288 -14.42 -1.00 -16.89
CA GLU A 288 -15.80 -0.76 -17.22
C GLU A 288 -16.12 0.71 -16.92
N ARG A 289 -16.38 1.46 -18.00
CA ARG A 289 -16.81 2.84 -17.86
C ARG A 289 -18.16 2.83 -17.14
N ARG A 290 -18.22 3.43 -15.94
CA ARG A 290 -19.35 4.31 -15.64
C ARG A 290 -19.37 5.44 -16.65
N ALA A 291 -19.95 5.16 -17.81
CA ALA A 291 -20.11 6.08 -18.91
C ALA A 291 -21.10 7.21 -18.58
N ASN A 292 -21.35 7.57 -17.31
CA ASN A 292 -22.33 8.60 -16.92
C ASN A 292 -22.33 9.04 -15.43
N SER A 293 -21.20 9.06 -14.73
CA SER A 293 -21.18 9.78 -13.45
C SER A 293 -19.98 10.70 -13.36
N LEU A 294 -20.09 11.83 -14.08
CA LEU A 294 -19.26 13.00 -13.81
C LEU A 294 -19.42 13.53 -12.37
N ASP A 295 -20.39 13.02 -11.60
CA ASP A 295 -20.69 13.32 -10.19
C ASP A 295 -19.79 12.61 -9.15
N THR A 296 -18.87 11.72 -9.54
CA THR A 296 -18.17 10.86 -8.57
C THR A 296 -16.86 11.40 -8.00
N ARG A 297 -16.29 12.48 -8.54
CA ARG A 297 -15.02 13.07 -8.05
C ARG A 297 -15.20 14.09 -6.93
N LEU A 298 -16.21 13.87 -6.09
CA LEU A 298 -16.51 14.73 -4.96
C LEU A 298 -15.82 14.17 -3.73
N VAL A 299 -15.02 15.01 -3.07
CA VAL A 299 -14.30 14.61 -1.85
C VAL A 299 -15.25 14.44 -0.66
N ALA A 300 -16.39 15.14 -0.67
CA ALA A 300 -17.46 15.03 0.32
C ALA A 300 -18.83 15.32 -0.32
N PRO A 301 -19.93 14.77 0.24
CA PRO A 301 -21.28 15.15 -0.15
C PRO A 301 -21.51 16.66 -0.01
N GLY A 302 -22.16 17.26 -1.01
CA GLY A 302 -22.45 18.70 -1.03
C GLY A 302 -21.38 19.57 -1.70
N CYS A 303 -20.17 19.03 -1.92
CA CYS A 303 -19.16 19.69 -2.77
C CYS A 303 -19.64 19.74 -4.23
N LYS A 304 -19.22 20.77 -4.94
CA LYS A 304 -19.40 21.03 -6.38
C LYS A 304 -18.06 21.07 -7.10
N GLU A 305 -17.02 21.58 -6.44
CA GLU A 305 -15.66 21.50 -6.96
C GLU A 305 -15.15 20.05 -7.01
N ARG A 306 -14.37 19.75 -8.04
CA ARG A 306 -13.88 18.40 -8.36
C ARG A 306 -12.38 18.46 -8.62
N PHE A 307 -11.67 17.46 -8.13
CA PHE A 307 -10.26 17.26 -8.46
C PHE A 307 -9.93 15.77 -8.65
N ALA A 308 -8.78 15.51 -9.24
CA ALA A 308 -8.23 14.17 -9.38
C ALA A 308 -7.03 13.95 -8.45
N VAL A 309 -6.25 14.99 -8.18
CA VAL A 309 -5.08 14.91 -7.29
C VAL A 309 -5.04 16.14 -6.40
N ALA A 310 -4.89 15.93 -5.10
CA ALA A 310 -4.63 17.00 -4.13
C ALA A 310 -3.59 16.54 -3.10
N LYS A 311 -2.74 17.47 -2.66
CA LYS A 311 -1.88 17.28 -1.49
C LYS A 311 -2.67 17.63 -0.24
N ILE A 312 -2.55 16.80 0.81
CA ILE A 312 -3.27 16.99 2.08
C ILE A 312 -2.33 17.22 3.28
N ALA A 313 -1.05 16.87 3.16
CA ALA A 313 -0.08 17.11 4.23
C ALA A 313 1.36 17.10 3.68
N ASN A 314 2.31 17.75 4.38
CA ASN A 314 3.74 17.64 4.03
C ASN A 314 4.38 16.38 4.61
N SER A 315 3.75 15.76 5.62
CA SER A 315 4.20 14.50 6.22
C SER A 315 3.04 13.78 6.92
N LEU A 316 3.20 12.47 7.17
CA LEU A 316 2.24 11.70 7.98
C LEU A 316 2.08 12.22 9.41
N TYR A 317 3.07 12.94 9.94
CA TYR A 317 3.02 13.48 11.30
C TYR A 317 1.98 14.57 11.50
N GLU A 318 1.52 15.19 10.41
CA GLU A 318 0.48 16.23 10.41
C GLU A 318 -0.94 15.66 10.45
N LEU A 319 -1.10 14.33 10.28
CA LEU A 319 -2.37 13.62 10.24
C LEU A 319 -2.52 12.67 11.44
N GLY A 320 -3.68 12.04 11.55
CA GLY A 320 -3.94 10.95 12.50
C GLY A 320 -4.66 11.36 13.78
N ASP A 321 -5.29 12.54 13.78
CA ASP A 321 -6.04 13.06 14.91
C ASP A 321 -7.19 13.95 14.41
N ILE A 322 -8.36 13.84 15.01
CA ILE A 322 -9.57 14.58 14.61
C ILE A 322 -9.40 16.11 14.75
N GLU A 323 -8.56 16.57 15.68
CA GLU A 323 -8.32 17.98 15.88
C GLU A 323 -7.44 18.58 14.77
N LYS A 324 -6.70 17.74 14.03
CA LYS A 324 -5.85 18.18 12.92
C LYS A 324 -6.71 18.73 11.79
N ARG A 325 -6.35 19.94 11.38
CA ARG A 325 -6.92 20.60 10.21
C ARG A 325 -5.94 20.50 9.06
N PHE A 326 -6.45 20.13 7.90
CA PHE A 326 -5.68 20.16 6.67
C PHE A 326 -6.51 20.78 5.54
N GLU A 327 -5.83 21.07 4.43
CA GLU A 327 -6.43 21.65 3.24
C GLU A 327 -6.17 20.73 2.05
N PHE A 328 -7.09 20.73 1.08
CA PHE A 328 -6.86 20.08 -0.20
C PHE A 328 -6.15 21.06 -1.13
N GLU A 329 -4.81 20.99 -1.17
CA GLU A 329 -4.00 21.69 -2.16
C GLU A 329 -4.18 21.00 -3.51
N VAL A 330 -5.16 21.44 -4.30
CA VAL A 330 -5.49 20.81 -5.60
C VAL A 330 -4.33 20.96 -6.58
N VAL A 331 -3.80 19.82 -7.03
CA VAL A 331 -2.67 19.73 -7.98
C VAL A 331 -3.17 19.48 -9.40
N ALA A 332 -4.21 18.66 -9.55
CA ALA A 332 -4.78 18.34 -10.86
C ALA A 332 -6.29 18.13 -10.77
N SER A 333 -7.01 18.68 -11.75
CA SER A 333 -8.45 18.50 -11.90
C SER A 333 -8.81 17.28 -12.77
N GLY A 334 -7.93 16.87 -13.69
CA GLY A 334 -8.13 15.74 -14.62
C GLY A 334 -7.30 14.51 -14.25
N GLU A 335 -7.65 13.35 -14.82
CA GLU A 335 -6.89 12.10 -14.65
C GLU A 335 -5.43 12.31 -15.07
N ARG A 336 -4.50 11.90 -14.21
CA ARG A 336 -3.05 11.94 -14.46
C ARG A 336 -2.51 10.54 -14.59
N GLN A 337 -1.51 10.38 -15.44
CA GLN A 337 -0.96 9.08 -15.75
C GLN A 337 -0.31 8.44 -14.52
N ILE A 338 -0.84 7.32 -14.07
CA ILE A 338 -0.23 6.42 -13.09
C ILE A 338 0.51 5.32 -13.84
N VAL A 339 1.74 5.03 -13.42
CA VAL A 339 2.60 3.98 -13.98
C VAL A 339 3.21 3.15 -12.86
N ARG A 340 3.82 2.03 -13.23
CA ARG A 340 4.66 1.25 -12.31
C ARG A 340 5.90 2.06 -11.91
N ALA A 341 6.39 1.81 -10.70
CA ALA A 341 7.72 2.22 -10.29
C ALA A 341 8.71 1.05 -10.45
N LYS A 342 10.00 1.35 -10.56
CA LYS A 342 11.09 0.38 -10.59
C LYS A 342 12.25 0.82 -9.72
N ILE A 343 12.98 -0.16 -9.21
CA ILE A 343 14.24 0.04 -8.48
C ILE A 343 15.40 -0.32 -9.41
N TRP A 344 16.40 0.53 -9.51
CA TRP A 344 17.58 0.28 -10.33
C TRP A 344 18.81 1.03 -9.80
N GLU A 345 20.00 0.63 -10.25
CA GLU A 345 21.27 1.24 -9.84
C GLU A 345 21.66 2.40 -10.78
N SER A 346 21.56 3.63 -10.28
CA SER A 346 22.03 4.85 -10.95
C SER A 346 23.53 5.03 -10.73
N GLU A 347 24.26 5.35 -11.81
CA GLU A 347 25.70 5.65 -11.75
C GLU A 347 26.02 6.83 -10.81
N SER A 348 25.09 7.79 -10.71
CA SER A 348 25.28 9.02 -9.94
C SER A 348 24.80 8.91 -8.49
N PHE A 349 23.84 8.03 -8.21
CA PHE A 349 23.09 8.03 -6.94
C PHE A 349 23.01 6.67 -6.24
N GLY A 350 23.56 5.61 -6.83
CA GLY A 350 23.38 4.24 -6.37
C GLY A 350 21.95 3.76 -6.63
N GLU A 351 21.45 2.86 -5.78
CA GLU A 351 20.08 2.35 -5.89
C GLU A 351 19.04 3.47 -5.72
N VAL A 352 18.13 3.57 -6.69
CA VAL A 352 17.05 4.58 -6.72
C VAL A 352 15.73 3.96 -7.13
N ILE A 353 14.63 4.58 -6.68
CA ILE A 353 13.28 4.25 -7.12
C ILE A 353 12.72 5.35 -8.01
N THR A 354 12.26 4.98 -9.20
CA THR A 354 11.77 5.92 -10.21
C THR A 354 10.55 5.38 -10.95
N PRO A 355 9.78 6.21 -11.65
CA PRO A 355 8.78 5.73 -12.60
C PRO A 355 9.43 4.84 -13.69
N VAL A 356 8.70 3.85 -14.19
CA VAL A 356 9.20 2.94 -15.25
C VAL A 356 9.37 3.66 -16.59
N VAL A 357 8.37 4.45 -17.00
CA VAL A 357 8.41 5.26 -18.23
C VAL A 357 7.53 6.50 -18.02
N VAL A 358 8.06 7.68 -18.33
CA VAL A 358 7.33 8.95 -18.30
C VAL A 358 7.21 9.42 -19.75
N LYS A 359 6.02 9.34 -20.34
CA LYS A 359 5.80 9.97 -21.64
C LYS A 359 6.01 11.48 -21.45
N HIS A 360 6.85 12.11 -22.27
CA HIS A 360 6.77 13.56 -22.44
C HIS A 360 5.64 13.78 -23.45
N GLY A 361 4.66 14.62 -23.09
CA GLY A 361 3.56 14.95 -24.00
C GLY A 361 4.13 15.44 -25.34
N ILE A 362 3.73 14.79 -26.43
CA ILE A 362 3.94 15.33 -27.78
C ILE A 362 2.93 16.46 -27.93
N CYS A 363 3.44 17.68 -28.15
CA CYS A 363 2.64 18.84 -28.54
C CYS A 363 1.88 18.61 -29.85
#